data_AF-A0A3C1RAA6-F1
#
_entry.id   AF-A0A3C1RAA6-F1
#
_cell.length_a   1.000
_cell.length_b   1.000
_cell.length_c   1.000
_cell.angle_alpha   90.00
_cell.angle_beta   90.00
_cell.angle_gamma   90.00
#
_symmetry.space_group_name_H-M   'P 1'
#
loop_
_entity.id
_entity.type
_entity.pdbx_description
1 polymer ?
#
loop_
_entity_poly.entity_id
_entity_poly.type
_entity_poly.pdbx_seq_one_letter_code
_entity_poly.pdbx_strand_id
1 'polypeptide(L)'
;MEKETFIQKINNRSWGEIRHKLNGIAYLLTFKSYWHYLLNKSKINQKNTTSFFAARPNIYAGIGHQMANWIAGLWFAKQFGLKFASIPFSTDKWDTFLGFGNGETQYYDLIKQGYKVRRLPEYNEKKQEELEFIRRIISTYAGSKTILLAIQDQGYTEQYGVMADLKYKFRNAPARKDDNIEYDKRKFNIAVHVRRTVVIENKIIEEDEAAKAKRWLSNDYYEKVLKQVLDNIKTNKPIAIWLFSTGKPEEFAEFKKYGEVHFCSHMDEYRSFAHLIFADLLITSKSSFSYKPALMSDGIKVCPRNFWHGYPNAKDWILCENDGTFDVKKLKEALG
;
A
#
# COMPACT_ATOMS: atom_id res chain seq x y z
N MET A 1 -10.23 -2.94 19.38
CA MET A 1 -9.99 -1.58 18.86
C MET A 1 -10.89 -0.59 19.61
N GLU A 2 -10.34 0.31 20.44
CA GLU A 2 -11.15 1.40 20.99
C GLU A 2 -11.64 2.25 19.81
N LYS A 3 -12.95 2.23 19.55
CA LYS A 3 -13.57 3.12 18.56
C LYS A 3 -13.18 4.55 18.94
N GLU A 4 -12.64 5.32 18.00
CA GLU A 4 -12.38 6.74 18.24
C GLU A 4 -13.65 7.38 18.79
N THR A 5 -13.54 8.00 19.97
CA THR A 5 -14.69 8.67 20.58
C THR A 5 -15.13 9.80 19.65
N PHE A 6 -16.41 10.16 19.71
CA PHE A 6 -16.94 11.30 18.95
C PHE A 6 -16.10 12.58 19.16
N ILE A 7 -15.62 12.77 20.40
CA ILE A 7 -14.71 13.86 20.78
C ILE A 7 -13.36 13.77 20.07
N GLN A 8 -12.78 12.57 19.96
CA GLN A 8 -11.52 12.37 19.20
C GLN A 8 -11.71 12.68 17.71
N LYS A 9 -12.85 12.31 17.12
CA LYS A 9 -13.16 12.62 15.72
C LYS A 9 -13.27 14.12 15.47
N ILE A 10 -14.01 14.84 16.31
CA ILE A 10 -14.12 16.31 16.24
C ILE A 10 -12.76 16.95 16.42
N ASN A 11 -12.01 16.56 17.45
CA ASN A 11 -10.69 17.11 17.71
C ASN A 11 -9.73 16.88 16.55
N ASN A 12 -9.74 15.69 15.92
CA ASN A 12 -8.91 15.40 14.75
C ASN A 12 -9.34 16.23 13.53
N ARG A 13 -10.65 16.42 13.30
CA ARG A 13 -11.18 17.23 12.19
C ARG A 13 -10.85 18.71 12.35
N SER A 14 -11.12 19.29 13.52
CA SER A 14 -10.81 20.69 13.83
C SER A 14 -9.29 20.95 13.78
N TRP A 15 -8.46 20.00 14.25
CA TRP A 15 -7.01 20.09 14.11
C TRP A 15 -6.54 20.07 12.65
N GLY A 16 -7.17 19.27 11.80
CA GLY A 16 -6.88 19.22 10.37
C GLY A 16 -7.16 20.58 9.72
N GLU A 17 -8.35 21.14 9.95
CA GLU A 17 -8.77 22.42 9.37
C GLU A 17 -7.91 23.61 9.83
N ILE A 18 -7.55 23.68 11.11
CA ILE A 18 -6.65 24.73 11.63
C ILE A 18 -5.25 24.59 11.02
N ARG A 19 -4.73 23.36 10.92
CA ARG A 19 -3.40 23.09 10.38
C ARG A 19 -3.26 23.52 8.93
N HIS A 20 -4.27 23.27 8.08
CA HIS A 20 -4.24 23.63 6.66
C HIS A 20 -4.20 25.15 6.42
N LYS A 21 -4.57 25.96 7.42
CA LYS A 21 -4.53 27.43 7.35
C LYS A 21 -3.20 28.02 7.84
N LEU A 22 -2.36 27.24 8.51
CA LEU A 22 -1.08 27.69 9.06
C LEU A 22 0.07 27.29 8.14
N ASN A 23 1.10 28.13 8.07
CA ASN A 23 2.31 27.92 7.28
C ASN A 23 3.57 28.31 8.07
N GLY A 24 4.73 27.85 7.60
CA GLY A 24 6.04 28.16 8.17
C GLY A 24 6.15 27.88 9.67
N ILE A 25 6.69 28.85 10.42
CA ILE A 25 6.91 28.73 11.87
C ILE A 25 5.60 28.57 12.64
N ALA A 26 4.53 29.29 12.26
CA ALA A 26 3.24 29.20 12.94
C ALA A 26 2.66 27.77 12.89
N TYR A 27 2.82 27.08 11.76
CA TYR A 27 2.50 25.66 11.63
C TYR A 27 3.34 24.79 12.57
N LEU A 28 4.66 24.99 12.59
CA LEU A 28 5.58 24.20 13.42
C LEU A 28 5.31 24.35 14.91
N LEU A 29 4.95 25.55 15.38
CA LEU A 29 4.61 25.84 16.77
C LEU A 29 3.35 25.10 17.25
N THR A 30 2.56 24.50 16.37
CA THR A 30 1.46 23.62 16.80
C THR A 30 1.98 22.26 17.30
N PHE A 31 3.20 21.84 16.93
CA PHE A 31 3.72 20.51 17.25
C PHE A 31 4.53 20.51 18.55
N LYS A 32 4.09 19.71 19.53
CA LYS A 32 4.87 19.44 20.77
C LYS A 32 6.25 18.85 20.48
N SER A 33 6.42 18.17 19.35
CA SER A 33 7.73 17.68 18.89
C SER A 33 8.69 18.82 18.54
N TYR A 34 8.19 19.87 17.89
CA TYR A 34 8.97 21.05 17.56
C TYR A 34 9.36 21.86 18.80
N TRP A 35 8.45 22.05 19.76
CA TRP A 35 8.80 22.67 21.05
C TRP A 35 9.88 21.89 21.79
N HIS A 36 9.78 20.56 21.82
CA HIS A 36 10.82 19.73 22.42
C HIS A 36 12.17 19.92 21.72
N TYR A 37 12.16 20.04 20.39
CA TYR A 37 13.35 20.35 19.61
C TYR A 37 13.98 21.70 19.97
N LEU A 38 13.18 22.75 20.16
CA LEU A 38 13.69 24.08 20.56
C LEU A 38 14.27 24.10 21.98
N LEU A 39 13.69 23.31 22.89
CA LEU A 39 14.01 23.36 24.32
C LEU A 39 15.06 22.34 24.77
N ASN A 40 15.40 21.35 23.93
CA ASN A 40 16.30 20.26 24.30
C ASN A 40 17.48 20.17 23.33
N LYS A 41 18.64 19.78 23.86
CA LYS A 41 19.83 19.55 23.03
C LYS A 41 19.63 18.34 22.12
N SER A 42 20.03 18.51 20.86
CA SER A 42 20.15 17.42 19.90
C SER A 42 21.13 16.36 20.40
N LYS A 43 20.75 15.08 20.23
CA LYS A 43 21.59 13.92 20.54
C LYS A 43 21.90 13.12 19.27
N ILE A 44 22.20 13.82 18.18
CA ILE A 44 22.36 13.22 16.84
C ILE A 44 23.42 12.11 16.76
N ASN A 45 24.43 12.17 17.63
CA ASN A 45 25.50 11.16 17.71
C ASN A 45 25.11 9.93 18.56
N GLN A 46 23.92 9.91 19.18
CA GLN A 46 23.45 8.79 20.00
C GLN A 46 22.41 7.97 19.24
N LYS A 47 22.57 6.64 19.23
CA LYS A 47 21.57 5.75 18.64
C LYS A 47 20.28 5.81 19.47
N ASN A 48 19.16 6.15 18.83
CA ASN A 48 17.86 6.21 19.49
C ASN A 48 17.23 4.79 19.57
N THR A 49 17.60 4.04 20.60
CA THR A 49 17.11 2.65 20.83
C THR A 49 15.83 2.58 21.67
N THR A 50 15.43 3.70 22.27
CA THR A 50 14.30 3.78 23.23
C THR A 50 13.01 4.25 22.59
N SER A 51 13.09 5.02 21.50
CA SER A 51 11.91 5.56 20.81
C SER A 51 11.43 4.65 19.68
N PHE A 52 10.13 4.77 19.38
CA PHE A 52 9.50 4.08 18.25
C PHE A 52 9.00 5.10 17.23
N PHE A 53 8.88 4.67 15.98
CA PHE A 53 8.19 5.38 14.92
C PHE A 53 6.89 4.67 14.57
N ALA A 54 5.82 5.42 14.34
CA ALA A 54 4.53 4.88 13.93
C ALA A 54 3.90 5.76 12.84
N ALA A 55 3.09 5.16 11.98
CA ALA A 55 2.17 5.86 11.08
C ALA A 55 0.81 5.19 11.17
N ARG A 56 -0.26 5.98 11.16
CA ARG A 56 -1.63 5.50 11.36
C ARG A 56 -2.29 5.17 10.01
N PRO A 57 -2.77 3.94 9.80
CA PRO A 57 -3.69 3.63 8.70
C PRO A 57 -4.95 4.51 8.75
N ASN A 58 -5.32 5.11 7.62
CA ASN A 58 -6.54 5.89 7.53
C ASN A 58 -7.77 4.97 7.55
N ILE A 59 -8.45 4.90 8.69
CA ILE A 59 -9.58 3.97 8.92
C ILE A 59 -10.80 4.23 8.03
N TYR A 60 -10.86 5.38 7.34
CA TYR A 60 -11.94 5.73 6.41
C TYR A 60 -11.59 5.41 4.95
N ALA A 61 -10.38 4.91 4.69
CA ALA A 61 -9.90 4.60 3.35
C ALA A 61 -9.92 3.10 3.08
N GLY A 62 -9.95 2.72 1.80
CA GLY A 62 -9.83 1.31 1.40
C GLY A 62 -8.47 0.71 1.75
N ILE A 63 -8.40 -0.62 1.78
CA ILE A 63 -7.21 -1.36 2.23
C ILE A 63 -5.92 -0.91 1.53
N GLY A 64 -5.97 -0.61 0.22
CA GLY A 64 -4.79 -0.17 -0.51
C GLY A 64 -4.19 1.16 -0.02
N HIS A 65 -5.02 2.07 0.52
CA HIS A 65 -4.56 3.32 1.15
C HIS A 65 -4.09 3.06 2.58
N GLN A 66 -4.83 2.26 3.34
CA GLN A 66 -4.44 1.87 4.70
C GLN A 66 -3.05 1.20 4.72
N MET A 67 -2.82 0.25 3.82
CA MET A 67 -1.52 -0.37 3.61
C MET A 67 -0.45 0.66 3.23
N ALA A 68 -0.79 1.71 2.49
CA ALA A 68 0.16 2.77 2.14
C ALA A 68 0.67 3.52 3.36
N ASN A 69 -0.20 3.85 4.30
CA ASN A 69 0.22 4.47 5.55
C ASN A 69 1.07 3.53 6.39
N TRP A 70 0.69 2.26 6.48
CA TRP A 70 1.45 1.26 7.23
C TRP A 70 2.86 1.06 6.62
N ILE A 71 2.94 0.95 5.29
CA ILE A 71 4.20 0.84 4.54
C ILE A 71 5.09 2.06 4.77
N ALA A 72 4.52 3.27 4.70
CA ALA A 72 5.25 4.50 5.02
C ALA A 72 5.79 4.46 6.47
N GLY A 73 4.97 4.01 7.42
CA GLY A 73 5.36 3.82 8.81
C GLY A 73 6.60 2.93 8.97
N LEU A 74 6.56 1.73 8.39
CA LEU A 74 7.67 0.79 8.45
C LEU A 74 8.93 1.34 7.74
N TRP A 75 8.75 1.92 6.54
CA TRP A 75 9.86 2.45 5.77
C TRP A 75 10.56 3.60 6.49
N PHE A 76 9.81 4.60 6.99
CA PHE A 76 10.39 5.73 7.72
C PHE A 76 11.00 5.32 9.06
N ALA A 77 10.45 4.31 9.75
CA ALA A 77 11.10 3.75 10.93
C ALA A 77 12.54 3.30 10.60
N LYS A 78 12.72 2.59 9.47
CA LYS A 78 14.05 2.19 8.96
C LYS A 78 14.91 3.40 8.59
N GLN A 79 14.36 4.37 7.85
CA GLN A 79 15.11 5.57 7.41
C GLN A 79 15.58 6.48 8.55
N PHE A 80 14.85 6.49 9.66
CA PHE A 80 15.20 7.26 10.86
C PHE A 80 15.96 6.44 11.90
N GLY A 81 16.25 5.16 11.64
CA GLY A 81 16.96 4.28 12.58
C GLY A 81 16.17 4.01 13.87
N LEU A 82 14.84 4.03 13.80
CA LEU A 82 13.93 3.80 14.92
C LEU A 82 13.28 2.42 14.84
N LYS A 83 12.81 1.91 15.98
CA LYS A 83 11.95 0.73 16.02
C LYS A 83 10.57 1.08 15.44
N PHE A 84 9.95 0.15 14.72
CA PHE A 84 8.59 0.33 14.22
C PHE A 84 7.55 -0.08 15.27
N ALA A 85 6.54 0.78 15.49
CA ALA A 85 5.37 0.48 16.30
C ALA A 85 4.15 0.37 15.39
N SER A 86 3.60 -0.84 15.30
CA SER A 86 2.50 -1.16 14.40
C SER A 86 1.18 -0.60 14.94
N ILE A 87 0.38 0.00 14.05
CA ILE A 87 -0.99 0.39 14.32
C ILE A 87 -1.86 -0.47 13.39
N PRO A 88 -2.86 -1.20 13.94
CA PRO A 88 -3.71 -2.07 13.14
C PRO A 88 -4.54 -1.30 12.11
N PHE A 89 -5.05 -2.02 11.13
CA PHE A 89 -5.99 -1.49 10.16
C PHE A 89 -7.36 -1.20 10.79
N SER A 90 -8.30 -0.69 9.98
CA SER A 90 -9.67 -0.45 10.41
C SER A 90 -10.38 -1.73 10.89
N THR A 91 -9.95 -2.90 10.42
CA THR A 91 -10.47 -4.19 10.83
C THR A 91 -9.34 -5.20 11.02
N ASP A 92 -9.40 -5.96 12.11
CA ASP A 92 -8.41 -6.98 12.45
C ASP A 92 -8.34 -8.12 11.39
N LYS A 93 -9.37 -8.22 10.53
CA LYS A 93 -9.43 -9.21 9.44
C LYS A 93 -8.30 -8.98 8.43
N TRP A 94 -8.02 -7.72 8.07
CA TRP A 94 -6.91 -7.40 7.17
C TRP A 94 -5.55 -7.60 7.81
N ASP A 95 -5.39 -7.24 9.10
CA ASP A 95 -4.16 -7.49 9.84
C ASP A 95 -3.84 -8.99 9.88
N THR A 96 -4.85 -9.81 10.22
CA THR A 96 -4.74 -11.28 10.27
C THR A 96 -4.44 -11.87 8.89
N PHE A 97 -5.16 -11.42 7.86
CA PHE A 97 -5.01 -11.91 6.48
C PHE A 97 -3.62 -11.61 5.92
N LEU A 98 -3.10 -10.39 6.15
CA LEU A 98 -1.81 -9.94 5.64
C LEU A 98 -0.62 -10.31 6.54
N GLY A 99 -0.88 -10.73 7.79
CA GLY A 99 0.15 -10.97 8.80
C GLY A 99 0.78 -9.68 9.35
N PHE A 100 0.07 -8.55 9.27
CA PHE A 100 0.55 -7.27 9.78
C PHE A 100 0.30 -7.22 11.29
N GLY A 101 1.20 -6.59 12.05
CA GLY A 101 1.18 -6.67 13.51
C GLY A 101 1.82 -7.94 14.09
N ASN A 102 1.86 -9.06 13.36
CA ASN A 102 2.46 -10.30 13.85
C ASN A 102 3.96 -10.14 14.12
N GLY A 103 4.37 -10.40 15.36
CA GLY A 103 5.75 -10.24 15.82
C GLY A 103 6.21 -8.79 15.96
N GLU A 104 5.31 -7.81 15.81
CA GLU A 104 5.63 -6.39 15.89
C GLU A 104 5.28 -5.82 17.26
N THR A 105 6.04 -4.82 17.68
CA THR A 105 5.66 -4.03 18.85
C THR A 105 4.38 -3.25 18.54
N GLN A 106 3.35 -3.46 19.34
CA GLN A 106 2.06 -2.81 19.16
C GLN A 106 2.06 -1.38 19.74
N TYR A 107 1.59 -0.43 18.94
CA TYR A 107 1.47 0.98 19.34
C TYR A 107 0.69 1.17 20.65
N TYR A 108 -0.43 0.47 20.80
CA TYR A 108 -1.29 0.61 21.97
C TYR A 108 -0.68 0.00 23.24
N ASP A 109 0.15 -1.04 23.11
CA ASP A 109 0.85 -1.62 24.25
C ASP A 109 1.95 -0.68 24.76
N LEU A 110 2.65 0.02 23.86
CA LEU A 110 3.60 1.07 24.26
C LEU A 110 2.91 2.20 25.03
N ILE A 111 1.71 2.61 24.63
CA ILE A 111 0.94 3.61 25.39
C ILE A 111 0.64 3.11 26.81
N LYS A 112 0.17 1.85 26.95
CA LYS A 112 -0.08 1.24 28.27
C LYS A 112 1.19 1.15 29.13
N GLN A 113 2.35 0.96 28.49
CA GLN A 113 3.68 0.97 29.13
C GLN A 113 4.20 2.38 29.45
N GLY A 114 3.39 3.43 29.26
CA GLY A 114 3.71 4.81 29.62
C GLY A 114 4.51 5.59 28.57
N TYR A 115 4.59 5.11 27.33
CA TYR A 115 5.25 5.87 26.26
C TYR A 115 4.45 7.13 25.90
N LYS A 116 5.16 8.24 25.73
CA LYS A 116 4.56 9.51 25.31
C LYS A 116 4.45 9.57 23.78
N VAL A 117 3.28 9.92 23.25
CA VAL A 117 3.08 10.12 21.80
C VAL A 117 3.46 11.55 21.41
N ARG A 118 4.23 11.70 20.34
CA ARG A 118 4.63 13.00 19.79
C ARG A 118 4.47 12.97 18.27
N ARG A 119 3.54 13.76 17.75
CA ARG A 119 3.34 13.91 16.31
C ARG A 119 4.50 14.69 15.70
N LEU A 120 5.00 14.24 14.56
CA LEU A 120 6.00 14.96 13.77
C LEU A 120 5.29 15.92 12.80
N PRO A 121 5.91 17.07 12.47
CA PRO A 121 5.50 17.89 11.33
C PRO A 121 5.47 17.07 10.03
N GLU A 122 4.68 17.50 9.05
CA GLU A 122 4.74 16.95 7.70
C GLU A 122 6.11 17.20 7.06
N TYR A 123 6.54 16.27 6.22
CA TYR A 123 7.79 16.37 5.47
C TYR A 123 7.65 15.65 4.13
N ASN A 124 8.42 16.09 3.13
CA ASN A 124 8.45 15.49 1.81
C ASN A 124 9.60 14.48 1.71
N GLU A 125 9.30 13.24 1.30
CA GLU A 125 10.29 12.17 1.23
C GLU A 125 11.41 12.41 0.20
N LYS A 126 11.21 13.35 -0.73
CA LYS A 126 12.17 13.71 -1.79
C LYS A 126 13.04 14.92 -1.41
N LYS A 127 12.76 15.60 -0.29
CA LYS A 127 13.51 16.79 0.13
C LYS A 127 14.41 16.47 1.32
N GLN A 128 15.70 16.36 1.05
CA GLN A 128 16.70 16.00 2.04
C GLN A 128 16.71 16.96 3.25
N GLU A 129 16.56 18.26 3.01
CA GLU A 129 16.52 19.28 4.08
C GLU A 129 15.36 19.05 5.07
N GLU A 130 14.18 18.66 4.56
CA GLU A 130 13.01 18.36 5.40
C GLU A 130 13.24 17.06 6.19
N LEU A 131 13.81 16.03 5.57
CA LEU A 131 14.17 14.79 6.26
C LEU A 131 15.23 15.01 7.35
N GLU A 132 16.23 15.84 7.09
CA GLU A 132 17.26 16.22 8.07
C GLU A 132 16.67 17.02 9.23
N PHE A 133 15.75 17.94 8.94
CA PHE A 133 15.03 18.66 9.98
C PHE A 133 14.24 17.70 10.89
N ILE A 134 13.54 16.73 10.32
CA ILE A 134 12.83 15.70 11.07
C ILE A 134 13.80 14.83 11.89
N ARG A 135 14.96 14.44 11.33
CA ARG A 135 16.02 13.74 12.08
C ARG A 135 16.52 14.56 13.28
N ARG A 136 16.70 15.87 13.13
CA ARG A 136 17.07 16.75 14.24
C ARG A 136 16.01 16.77 15.34
N ILE A 137 14.72 16.87 14.98
CA ILE A 137 13.63 16.77 15.96
C ILE A 137 13.69 15.42 16.69
N ILE A 138 13.74 14.31 15.93
CA ILE A 138 13.79 12.94 16.44
C ILE A 138 14.97 12.76 17.41
N SER A 139 16.15 13.33 17.09
CA SER A 139 17.36 13.16 17.89
C SER A 139 17.22 13.70 19.31
N THR A 140 16.41 14.74 19.52
CA THR A 140 16.19 15.29 20.87
C THR A 140 15.49 14.31 21.81
N TYR A 141 14.78 13.31 21.25
CA TYR A 141 14.07 12.28 21.99
C TYR A 141 14.91 11.04 22.32
N ALA A 142 16.19 10.99 21.94
CA ALA A 142 17.03 9.84 22.29
C ALA A 142 17.13 9.68 23.82
N GLY A 143 16.93 8.44 24.29
CA GLY A 143 16.88 8.09 25.72
C GLY A 143 15.52 8.32 26.39
N SER A 144 14.49 8.76 25.66
CA SER A 144 13.12 8.89 26.16
C SER A 144 12.22 7.74 25.68
N LYS A 145 11.20 7.39 26.48
CA LYS A 145 10.11 6.48 26.08
C LYS A 145 9.08 7.25 25.26
N THR A 146 9.35 7.43 23.97
CA THR A 146 8.52 8.23 23.07
C THR A 146 8.12 7.45 21.81
N ILE A 147 6.87 7.62 21.37
CA ILE A 147 6.40 7.20 20.06
C ILE A 147 6.32 8.44 19.17
N LEU A 148 7.16 8.49 18.14
CA LEU A 148 7.19 9.54 17.14
C LEU A 148 6.22 9.15 16.02
N LEU A 149 5.07 9.82 16.03
CA LEU A 149 3.93 9.51 15.16
C LEU A 149 3.96 10.42 13.94
N ALA A 150 4.02 9.85 12.75
CA ALA A 150 3.87 10.60 11.51
C ALA A 150 2.50 11.31 11.46
N ILE A 151 2.41 12.40 10.69
CA ILE A 151 1.12 13.00 10.37
C ILE A 151 0.25 11.98 9.60
N GLN A 152 -1.08 12.11 9.69
CA GLN A 152 -1.98 11.28 8.89
C GLN A 152 -1.65 11.46 7.41
N ASP A 153 -1.58 10.37 6.68
CA ASP A 153 -1.28 10.35 5.25
C ASP A 153 0.09 10.93 4.87
N GLN A 154 1.07 10.86 5.79
CA GLN A 154 2.49 11.07 5.46
C GLN A 154 2.90 10.21 4.27
N GLY A 155 3.27 10.87 3.17
CA GLY A 155 3.53 10.24 1.88
C GLY A 155 4.81 9.39 1.86
N TYR A 156 4.72 8.28 1.12
CA TYR A 156 5.89 7.53 0.63
C TYR A 156 5.55 6.98 -0.76
N THR A 157 6.13 7.58 -1.79
CA THR A 157 5.85 7.25 -3.20
C THR A 157 6.29 5.83 -3.58
N GLU A 158 7.48 5.41 -3.15
CA GLU A 158 8.17 4.21 -3.63
C GLU A 158 7.91 2.99 -2.76
N GLN A 159 6.65 2.67 -2.50
CA GLN A 159 6.23 1.69 -1.48
C GLN A 159 6.86 0.29 -1.56
N TYR A 160 7.54 -0.01 -2.66
CA TYR A 160 8.36 -1.20 -2.82
C TYR A 160 9.65 -1.23 -1.96
N GLY A 161 10.06 -0.16 -1.27
CA GLY A 161 11.25 -0.19 -0.41
C GLY A 161 11.15 -1.10 0.82
N VAL A 162 9.96 -1.66 1.10
CA VAL A 162 9.74 -2.70 2.14
C VAL A 162 9.16 -3.99 1.55
N MET A 163 9.30 -4.20 0.23
CA MET A 163 8.68 -5.32 -0.50
C MET A 163 9.01 -6.68 0.10
N ALA A 164 10.26 -6.89 0.53
CA ALA A 164 10.68 -8.14 1.19
C ALA A 164 9.91 -8.38 2.50
N ASP A 165 9.71 -7.33 3.32
CA ASP A 165 8.93 -7.43 4.55
C ASP A 165 7.47 -7.77 4.25
N LEU A 166 6.89 -7.16 3.21
CA LEU A 166 5.50 -7.42 2.79
C LEU A 166 5.32 -8.87 2.35
N LYS A 167 6.22 -9.37 1.48
CA LYS A 167 6.23 -10.77 1.05
C LYS A 167 6.35 -11.71 2.22
N TYR A 168 7.33 -11.47 3.10
CA TYR A 168 7.55 -12.30 4.28
C TYR A 168 6.31 -12.34 5.18
N LYS A 169 5.71 -11.20 5.48
CA LYS A 169 4.51 -11.12 6.33
C LYS A 169 3.33 -11.86 5.74
N PHE A 170 3.04 -11.61 4.46
CA PHE A 170 1.93 -12.26 3.79
C PHE A 170 2.11 -13.79 3.75
N ARG A 171 3.29 -14.27 3.36
CA ARG A 171 3.58 -15.71 3.22
C ARG A 171 3.61 -16.45 4.55
N ASN A 172 3.94 -15.77 5.65
CA ASN A 172 3.95 -16.34 7.00
C ASN A 172 2.71 -15.98 7.82
N ALA A 173 1.71 -15.32 7.23
CA ALA A 173 0.46 -15.02 7.90
C ALA A 173 -0.26 -16.33 8.26
N PRO A 174 -0.78 -16.50 9.49
CA PRO A 174 -1.54 -17.70 9.86
C PRO A 174 -2.71 -17.98 8.93
N ALA A 175 -3.32 -16.93 8.36
CA ALA A 175 -4.41 -17.01 7.39
C ALA A 175 -4.05 -17.76 6.10
N ARG A 176 -2.75 -17.96 5.77
CA ARG A 176 -2.35 -18.76 4.61
C ARG A 176 -2.83 -20.21 4.67
N LYS A 177 -3.11 -20.74 5.87
CA LYS A 177 -3.65 -22.10 6.07
C LYS A 177 -5.07 -22.27 5.51
N ASP A 178 -5.82 -21.18 5.46
CA ASP A 178 -7.22 -21.14 5.05
C ASP A 178 -7.38 -20.56 3.63
N ASP A 179 -6.28 -20.36 2.92
CA ASP A 179 -6.32 -19.88 1.54
C ASP A 179 -7.04 -20.88 0.63
N ASN A 180 -8.05 -20.39 -0.07
CA ASN A 180 -8.74 -21.13 -1.13
C ASN A 180 -8.43 -20.49 -2.50
N ILE A 181 -7.28 -20.84 -3.04
CA ILE A 181 -6.81 -20.41 -4.37
C ILE A 181 -7.32 -21.37 -5.44
N GLU A 182 -8.10 -20.85 -6.39
CA GLU A 182 -8.76 -21.63 -7.45
C GLU A 182 -7.84 -21.91 -8.67
N TYR A 183 -6.61 -21.42 -8.65
CA TYR A 183 -5.65 -21.64 -9.73
C TYR A 183 -5.26 -23.12 -9.87
N ASP A 184 -5.39 -23.64 -11.09
CA ASP A 184 -4.84 -24.94 -11.46
C ASP A 184 -3.33 -24.80 -11.66
N LYS A 185 -2.54 -25.49 -10.83
CA LYS A 185 -1.07 -25.47 -10.91
C LYS A 185 -0.52 -26.01 -12.23
N ARG A 186 -1.31 -26.80 -12.98
CA ARG A 186 -0.97 -27.31 -14.31
C ARG A 186 -1.18 -26.27 -15.40
N LYS A 187 -1.85 -25.17 -15.11
CA LYS A 187 -2.08 -24.04 -16.01
C LYS A 187 -1.13 -22.89 -15.70
N PHE A 188 -0.96 -21.99 -16.67
CA PHE A 188 -0.37 -20.68 -16.48
C PHE A 188 -1.50 -19.70 -16.20
N ASN A 189 -1.60 -19.23 -14.96
CA ASN A 189 -2.72 -18.44 -14.46
C ASN A 189 -2.39 -16.95 -14.60
N ILE A 190 -3.14 -16.27 -15.48
CA ILE A 190 -3.04 -14.83 -15.71
C ILE A 190 -4.16 -14.15 -14.93
N ALA A 191 -3.79 -13.32 -13.96
CA ALA A 191 -4.74 -12.44 -13.29
C ALA A 191 -4.81 -11.08 -13.98
N VAL A 192 -6.03 -10.59 -14.23
CA VAL A 192 -6.29 -9.25 -14.78
C VAL A 192 -7.17 -8.49 -13.81
N HIS A 193 -6.63 -7.45 -13.16
CA HIS A 193 -7.43 -6.60 -12.30
C HIS A 193 -7.88 -5.35 -13.05
N VAL A 194 -9.19 -5.22 -13.25
CA VAL A 194 -9.84 -4.08 -13.88
C VAL A 194 -10.48 -3.21 -12.80
N ARG A 195 -10.08 -1.94 -12.72
CA ARG A 195 -10.69 -0.99 -11.77
C ARG A 195 -11.98 -0.41 -12.35
N ARG A 196 -13.10 -0.64 -11.66
CA ARG A 196 -14.38 0.04 -11.87
C ARG A 196 -14.78 0.76 -10.57
N THR A 197 -16.04 0.67 -10.17
CA THR A 197 -16.57 1.24 -8.94
C THR A 197 -15.82 0.72 -7.71
N VAL A 198 -15.48 1.60 -6.78
CA VAL A 198 -14.86 1.20 -5.52
C VAL A 198 -15.95 0.66 -4.60
N VAL A 199 -15.76 -0.57 -4.14
CA VAL A 199 -16.61 -1.18 -3.11
C VAL A 199 -15.72 -1.52 -1.92
N ILE A 200 -16.10 -1.04 -0.74
CA ILE A 200 -15.46 -1.38 0.55
C ILE A 200 -16.55 -1.91 1.46
N GLU A 201 -16.42 -3.16 1.94
CA GLU A 201 -17.40 -3.78 2.85
C GLU A 201 -18.85 -3.64 2.32
N ASN A 202 -19.05 -3.97 1.04
CA ASN A 202 -20.33 -3.85 0.33
C ASN A 202 -20.90 -2.43 0.21
N LYS A 203 -20.10 -1.39 0.45
CA LYS A 203 -20.48 0.01 0.26
C LYS A 203 -19.75 0.61 -0.95
N ILE A 204 -20.52 1.22 -1.84
CA ILE A 204 -19.97 2.01 -2.94
C ILE A 204 -19.32 3.26 -2.35
N ILE A 205 -18.08 3.52 -2.76
CA ILE A 205 -17.38 4.75 -2.44
C ILE A 205 -17.44 5.64 -3.68
N GLU A 206 -18.08 6.79 -3.54
CA GLU A 206 -18.09 7.81 -4.57
C GLU A 206 -16.70 8.45 -4.67
N GLU A 207 -16.11 8.39 -5.86
CA GLU A 207 -14.91 9.14 -6.22
C GLU A 207 -15.35 10.35 -7.06
N ASP A 208 -14.72 11.51 -6.85
CA ASP A 208 -14.94 12.64 -7.73
C ASP A 208 -14.45 12.33 -9.16
N GLU A 209 -15.03 12.99 -10.16
CA GLU A 209 -14.77 12.71 -11.57
C GLU A 209 -13.29 12.95 -11.95
N ALA A 210 -12.58 13.87 -11.29
CA ALA A 210 -11.17 14.10 -11.57
C ALA A 210 -10.28 12.96 -11.05
N ALA A 211 -10.56 12.46 -9.84
CA ALA A 211 -9.90 11.29 -9.27
C ALA A 211 -10.18 10.03 -10.10
N LYS A 212 -11.44 9.85 -10.52
CA LYS A 212 -11.85 8.76 -11.40
C LYS A 212 -11.13 8.81 -12.74
N ALA A 213 -11.10 9.97 -13.41
CA ALA A 213 -10.44 10.15 -14.70
C ALA A 213 -8.93 9.82 -14.66
N LYS A 214 -8.23 10.21 -13.58
CA LYS A 214 -6.80 9.90 -13.41
C LYS A 214 -6.50 8.40 -13.36
N ARG A 215 -7.47 7.61 -12.90
CA ARG A 215 -7.32 6.17 -12.62
C ARG A 215 -7.99 5.27 -13.63
N TRP A 216 -8.91 5.82 -14.41
CA TRP A 216 -9.68 5.09 -15.40
C TRP A 216 -8.77 4.58 -16.53
N LEU A 217 -9.00 3.33 -16.91
CA LEU A 217 -8.47 2.69 -18.11
C LEU A 217 -9.64 1.92 -18.74
N SER A 218 -9.83 2.10 -20.05
CA SER A 218 -10.88 1.42 -20.82
C SER A 218 -10.63 -0.08 -20.91
N ASN A 219 -11.63 -0.85 -21.35
CA ASN A 219 -11.42 -2.27 -21.63
C ASN A 219 -10.35 -2.48 -22.71
N ASP A 220 -10.31 -1.63 -23.75
CA ASP A 220 -9.33 -1.68 -24.83
C ASP A 220 -7.88 -1.70 -24.31
N TYR A 221 -7.58 -0.95 -23.25
CA TYR A 221 -6.28 -1.00 -22.59
C TYR A 221 -5.96 -2.43 -22.13
N TYR A 222 -6.84 -3.04 -21.34
CA TYR A 222 -6.61 -4.35 -20.76
C TYR A 222 -6.62 -5.44 -21.82
N GLU A 223 -7.49 -5.33 -22.81
CA GLU A 223 -7.56 -6.26 -23.93
C GLU A 223 -6.26 -6.23 -24.74
N LYS A 224 -5.76 -5.04 -25.07
CA LYS A 224 -4.49 -4.87 -25.80
C LYS A 224 -3.29 -5.37 -25.00
N VAL A 225 -3.27 -5.13 -23.68
CA VAL A 225 -2.22 -5.68 -22.79
C VAL A 225 -2.28 -7.20 -22.80
N LEU A 226 -3.45 -7.78 -22.54
CA LEU A 226 -3.66 -9.22 -22.49
C LEU A 226 -3.27 -9.88 -23.82
N LYS A 227 -3.71 -9.31 -24.95
CA LYS A 227 -3.35 -9.82 -26.28
C LYS A 227 -1.83 -9.85 -26.47
N GLN A 228 -1.14 -8.76 -26.14
CA GLN A 228 0.34 -8.72 -26.25
C GLN A 228 1.01 -9.76 -25.33
N VAL A 229 0.47 -9.99 -24.13
CA VAL A 229 0.94 -11.05 -23.23
C VAL A 229 0.74 -12.42 -23.88
N LEU A 230 -0.47 -12.73 -24.34
CA LEU A 230 -0.81 -14.03 -24.93
C LEU A 230 0.00 -14.32 -26.20
N ASP A 231 0.21 -13.31 -27.06
CA ASP A 231 0.98 -13.45 -28.30
C ASP A 231 2.48 -13.70 -28.04
N ASN A 232 2.99 -13.38 -26.84
CA ASN A 232 4.43 -13.38 -26.57
C ASN A 232 4.87 -14.22 -25.37
N ILE A 233 3.93 -14.76 -24.60
CA ILE A 233 4.23 -15.69 -23.53
C ILE A 233 4.68 -17.03 -24.11
N LYS A 234 5.83 -17.52 -23.64
CA LYS A 234 6.32 -18.86 -23.97
C LYS A 234 6.12 -19.76 -22.76
N THR A 235 5.05 -20.55 -22.79
CA THR A 235 4.73 -21.52 -21.73
C THR A 235 4.23 -22.82 -22.34
N ASN A 236 4.60 -23.95 -21.73
CA ASN A 236 4.09 -25.28 -22.09
C ASN A 236 2.78 -25.62 -21.34
N LYS A 237 2.37 -24.76 -20.40
CA LYS A 237 1.12 -24.95 -19.65
C LYS A 237 -0.04 -24.32 -20.41
N PRO A 238 -1.24 -24.95 -20.42
CA PRO A 238 -2.46 -24.29 -20.87
C PRO A 238 -2.69 -22.98 -20.09
N ILE A 239 -3.27 -21.97 -20.72
CA ILE A 239 -3.48 -20.64 -20.11
C ILE A 239 -4.89 -20.57 -19.53
N ALA A 240 -5.02 -20.04 -18.31
CA ALA A 240 -6.28 -19.64 -17.72
C ALA A 240 -6.24 -18.16 -17.33
N ILE A 241 -7.27 -17.40 -17.71
CA ILE A 241 -7.37 -15.96 -17.48
C ILE A 241 -8.41 -15.71 -16.40
N TRP A 242 -8.05 -14.93 -15.39
CA TRP A 242 -8.89 -14.62 -14.23
C TRP A 242 -9.10 -13.12 -14.13
N LEU A 243 -10.32 -12.65 -14.37
CA LEU A 243 -10.66 -11.23 -14.38
C LEU A 243 -11.28 -10.82 -13.05
N PHE A 244 -10.58 -9.94 -12.33
CA PHE A 244 -10.98 -9.37 -11.05
C PHE A 244 -11.48 -7.94 -11.25
N SER A 245 -12.77 -7.71 -10.99
CA SER A 245 -13.42 -6.42 -11.14
C SER A 245 -14.69 -6.37 -10.31
N THR A 246 -15.11 -5.18 -9.91
CA THR A 246 -16.45 -4.91 -9.37
C THR A 246 -17.50 -4.74 -10.47
N GLY A 247 -17.08 -4.63 -11.74
CA GLY A 247 -17.98 -4.63 -12.90
C GLY A 247 -18.57 -6.01 -13.16
N LYS A 248 -19.70 -6.04 -13.88
CA LYS A 248 -20.40 -7.28 -14.21
C LYS A 248 -19.71 -8.02 -15.37
N PRO A 249 -19.82 -9.36 -15.45
CA PRO A 249 -19.21 -10.14 -16.52
C PRO A 249 -19.59 -9.70 -17.95
N GLU A 250 -20.80 -9.15 -18.13
CA GLU A 250 -21.28 -8.67 -19.44
C GLU A 250 -20.48 -7.47 -19.94
N GLU A 251 -19.91 -6.67 -19.03
CA GLU A 251 -19.03 -5.53 -19.35
C GLU A 251 -17.66 -5.97 -19.89
N PHE A 252 -17.36 -7.27 -19.89
CA PHE A 252 -16.07 -7.84 -20.26
C PHE A 252 -16.22 -9.00 -21.26
N ALA A 253 -17.31 -9.01 -22.05
CA ALA A 253 -17.62 -10.08 -22.99
C ALA A 253 -16.53 -10.28 -24.07
N GLU A 254 -15.83 -9.21 -24.45
CA GLU A 254 -14.74 -9.21 -25.43
C GLU A 254 -13.56 -10.09 -25.01
N PHE A 255 -13.39 -10.36 -23.72
CA PHE A 255 -12.32 -11.22 -23.22
C PHE A 255 -12.57 -12.70 -23.50
N LYS A 256 -13.82 -13.13 -23.67
CA LYS A 256 -14.20 -14.54 -23.85
C LYS A 256 -13.56 -15.21 -25.08
N LYS A 257 -13.14 -14.42 -26.07
CA LYS A 257 -12.45 -14.93 -27.27
C LYS A 257 -11.02 -15.45 -27.01
N TYR A 258 -10.45 -15.17 -25.83
CA TYR A 258 -9.08 -15.56 -25.46
C TYR A 258 -9.00 -16.92 -24.75
N GLY A 259 -10.04 -17.75 -24.84
CA GLY A 259 -10.06 -19.12 -24.31
C GLY A 259 -10.70 -19.22 -22.93
N GLU A 260 -10.02 -19.84 -21.98
CA GLU A 260 -10.55 -20.06 -20.63
C GLU A 260 -10.48 -18.78 -19.80
N VAL A 261 -11.63 -18.12 -19.65
CA VAL A 261 -11.78 -16.87 -18.90
C VAL A 261 -12.75 -17.05 -17.73
N HIS A 262 -12.28 -16.74 -16.53
CA HIS A 262 -13.03 -16.77 -15.28
C HIS A 262 -13.34 -15.36 -14.80
N PHE A 263 -14.63 -15.01 -14.69
CA PHE A 263 -15.05 -13.73 -14.11
C PHE A 263 -15.24 -13.87 -12.60
N CYS A 264 -14.43 -13.14 -11.83
CA CYS A 264 -14.29 -13.33 -10.39
C CYS A 264 -15.19 -12.41 -9.55
N SER A 265 -16.29 -11.89 -10.11
CA SER A 265 -17.21 -10.96 -9.42
C SER A 265 -17.91 -11.57 -8.20
N HIS A 266 -17.88 -12.89 -8.07
CA HIS A 266 -18.41 -13.64 -6.92
C HIS A 266 -17.41 -13.76 -5.76
N MET A 267 -16.13 -13.40 -5.95
CA MET A 267 -15.11 -13.49 -4.91
C MET A 267 -15.14 -12.26 -4.01
N ASP A 268 -14.92 -12.47 -2.70
CA ASP A 268 -14.70 -11.35 -1.79
C ASP A 268 -13.33 -10.69 -2.02
N GLU A 269 -13.11 -9.56 -1.36
CA GLU A 269 -11.89 -8.78 -1.52
C GLU A 269 -10.63 -9.51 -1.01
N TYR A 270 -10.75 -10.40 -0.04
CA TYR A 270 -9.62 -11.14 0.52
C TYR A 270 -9.18 -12.25 -0.42
N ARG A 271 -10.14 -13.03 -0.94
CA ARG A 271 -9.90 -14.07 -1.95
C ARG A 271 -9.35 -13.42 -3.21
N SER A 272 -9.98 -12.36 -3.70
CA SER A 272 -9.48 -11.60 -4.85
C SER A 272 -8.02 -11.16 -4.64
N PHE A 273 -7.73 -10.55 -3.49
CA PHE A 273 -6.38 -10.07 -3.16
C PHE A 273 -5.34 -11.20 -3.13
N ALA A 274 -5.69 -12.36 -2.55
CA ALA A 274 -4.81 -13.52 -2.54
C ALA A 274 -4.52 -14.05 -3.96
N HIS A 275 -5.56 -14.20 -4.80
CA HIS A 275 -5.41 -14.66 -6.18
C HIS A 275 -4.50 -13.74 -6.98
N LEU A 276 -4.64 -12.42 -6.84
CA LEU A 276 -3.74 -11.46 -7.49
C LEU A 276 -2.27 -11.69 -7.09
N ILE A 277 -1.98 -12.10 -5.85
CA ILE A 277 -0.61 -12.38 -5.39
C ILE A 277 -0.07 -13.67 -6.00
N PHE A 278 -0.88 -14.73 -6.02
CA PHE A 278 -0.45 -16.07 -6.40
C PHE A 278 -0.46 -16.35 -7.92
N ALA A 279 -0.83 -15.36 -8.74
CA ALA A 279 -0.85 -15.53 -10.19
C ALA A 279 0.57 -15.69 -10.77
N ASP A 280 0.69 -16.48 -11.84
CA ASP A 280 1.95 -16.61 -12.58
C ASP A 280 2.27 -15.29 -13.30
N LEU A 281 1.23 -14.58 -13.77
CA LEU A 281 1.32 -13.23 -14.31
C LEU A 281 0.14 -12.38 -13.84
N LEU A 282 0.42 -11.16 -13.39
CA LEU A 282 -0.55 -10.19 -12.90
C LEU A 282 -0.55 -8.93 -13.77
N ILE A 283 -1.66 -8.68 -14.48
CA ILE A 283 -1.97 -7.41 -15.14
C ILE A 283 -2.73 -6.53 -14.14
N THR A 284 -2.15 -5.39 -13.76
CA THR A 284 -2.72 -4.46 -12.79
C THR A 284 -3.42 -3.27 -13.45
N SER A 285 -4.08 -2.45 -12.62
CA SER A 285 -4.65 -1.17 -13.01
C SER A 285 -4.07 -0.04 -12.17
N LYS A 286 -4.49 1.21 -12.39
CA LYS A 286 -4.15 2.36 -11.53
C LYS A 286 -4.91 2.29 -10.20
N SER A 287 -4.61 1.22 -9.45
CA SER A 287 -5.32 0.83 -8.25
C SER A 287 -4.36 0.37 -7.17
N SER A 288 -4.43 1.01 -5.99
CA SER A 288 -3.74 0.49 -4.82
C SER A 288 -4.18 -0.95 -4.51
N PHE A 289 -5.41 -1.35 -4.84
CA PHE A 289 -5.90 -2.71 -4.59
C PHE A 289 -5.13 -3.79 -5.38
N SER A 290 -4.68 -3.52 -6.61
CA SER A 290 -3.86 -4.47 -7.38
C SER A 290 -2.36 -4.20 -7.30
N TYR A 291 -1.98 -2.95 -7.00
CA TYR A 291 -0.58 -2.58 -6.74
C TYR A 291 -0.03 -3.25 -5.47
N LYS A 292 -0.80 -3.38 -4.38
CA LYS A 292 -0.29 -4.07 -3.17
C LYS A 292 -0.04 -5.56 -3.41
N PRO A 293 -0.95 -6.34 -4.03
CA PRO A 293 -0.67 -7.69 -4.49
C PRO A 293 0.58 -7.80 -5.36
N ALA A 294 0.76 -6.87 -6.31
CA ALA A 294 1.94 -6.85 -7.18
C ALA A 294 3.26 -6.77 -6.40
N LEU A 295 3.31 -6.01 -5.31
CA LEU A 295 4.48 -5.97 -4.41
C LEU A 295 4.74 -7.33 -3.72
N MET A 296 3.69 -8.10 -3.45
CA MET A 296 3.80 -9.38 -2.75
C MET A 296 3.91 -10.60 -3.68
N SER A 297 3.68 -10.40 -4.98
CA SER A 297 3.69 -11.47 -5.99
C SER A 297 5.11 -11.83 -6.42
N ASP A 298 5.32 -13.12 -6.63
CA ASP A 298 6.53 -13.69 -7.25
C ASP A 298 6.39 -13.89 -8.76
N GLY A 299 5.17 -13.74 -9.29
CA GLY A 299 4.90 -13.82 -10.73
C GLY A 299 5.39 -12.59 -11.48
N ILE A 300 5.13 -12.56 -12.78
CA ILE A 300 5.42 -11.41 -13.65
C ILE A 300 4.33 -10.35 -13.45
N LYS A 301 4.71 -9.07 -13.33
CA LYS A 301 3.76 -7.96 -13.18
C LYS A 301 3.78 -7.11 -14.45
N VAL A 302 2.60 -6.87 -15.02
CA VAL A 302 2.40 -5.86 -16.06
C VAL A 302 1.57 -4.72 -15.45
N CYS A 303 2.18 -3.54 -15.35
CA CYS A 303 1.65 -2.43 -14.57
C CYS A 303 1.52 -1.14 -15.38
N PRO A 304 0.46 -0.35 -15.19
CA PRO A 304 0.36 0.94 -15.86
C PRO A 304 1.46 1.88 -15.34
N ARG A 305 2.28 2.42 -16.25
CA ARG A 305 3.40 3.31 -15.92
C ARG A 305 2.94 4.53 -15.12
N ASN A 306 1.83 5.13 -15.54
CA ASN A 306 1.33 6.40 -15.02
C ASN A 306 0.41 6.22 -13.81
N PHE A 307 0.89 5.50 -12.79
CA PHE A 307 0.27 5.45 -11.47
C PHE A 307 1.08 6.29 -10.49
N TRP A 308 0.45 6.83 -9.44
CA TRP A 308 1.12 7.76 -8.53
C TRP A 308 2.13 7.08 -7.58
N HIS A 309 2.13 5.75 -7.48
CA HIS A 309 3.16 5.00 -6.77
C HIS A 309 4.28 4.62 -7.74
N GLY A 310 5.51 4.57 -7.23
CA GLY A 310 6.66 4.07 -7.98
C GLY A 310 6.65 2.56 -8.15
N TYR A 311 7.44 2.05 -9.11
CA TYR A 311 7.61 0.62 -9.36
C TYR A 311 9.09 0.22 -9.23
N PRO A 312 9.40 -1.00 -8.76
CA PRO A 312 10.76 -1.52 -8.78
C PRO A 312 11.35 -1.54 -10.18
N ASN A 313 12.65 -1.26 -10.28
CA ASN A 313 13.42 -1.58 -11.49
C ASN A 313 13.90 -3.03 -11.41
N ALA A 314 13.02 -3.98 -11.75
CA ALA A 314 13.33 -5.41 -11.72
C ALA A 314 12.72 -6.12 -12.94
N LYS A 315 13.33 -7.25 -13.33
CA LYS A 315 13.01 -7.95 -14.60
C LYS A 315 11.56 -8.43 -14.68
N ASP A 316 10.98 -8.76 -13.54
CA ASP A 316 9.61 -9.23 -13.36
C ASP A 316 8.58 -8.09 -13.27
N TRP A 317 9.00 -6.83 -13.48
CA TRP A 317 8.13 -5.65 -13.52
C TRP A 317 8.16 -4.98 -14.90
N ILE A 318 7.04 -5.07 -15.60
CA ILE A 318 6.87 -4.58 -16.97
C ILE A 318 5.90 -3.40 -16.91
N LEU A 319 6.35 -2.24 -17.38
CA LEU A 319 5.53 -1.02 -17.39
C LEU A 319 4.83 -0.86 -18.74
N CYS A 320 3.55 -0.57 -18.67
CA CYS A 320 2.63 -0.41 -19.80
C CYS A 320 2.12 1.03 -19.89
N GLU A 321 2.09 1.58 -21.09
CA GLU A 321 1.52 2.90 -21.37
C GLU A 321 -0.01 2.88 -21.28
N ASN A 322 -0.65 4.04 -21.11
CA ASN A 322 -2.11 4.13 -21.00
C ASN A 322 -2.86 3.66 -22.26
N ASP A 323 -2.18 3.54 -23.40
CA ASP A 323 -2.75 3.01 -24.64
C ASP A 323 -2.65 1.47 -24.72
N GLY A 324 -2.13 0.81 -23.68
CA GLY A 324 -1.97 -0.63 -23.59
C GLY A 324 -0.67 -1.18 -24.16
N THR A 325 0.24 -0.36 -24.69
CA THR A 325 1.54 -0.85 -25.21
C THR A 325 2.59 -1.04 -24.11
N PHE A 326 3.42 -2.08 -24.24
CA PHE A 326 4.60 -2.27 -23.40
C PHE A 326 5.75 -2.89 -24.19
N ASP A 327 6.96 -2.82 -23.65
CA ASP A 327 8.13 -3.47 -24.27
C ASP A 327 8.05 -4.99 -24.09
N VAL A 328 7.63 -5.66 -25.16
CA VAL A 328 7.49 -7.12 -25.22
C VAL A 328 8.82 -7.86 -24.97
N LYS A 329 9.98 -7.24 -25.22
CA LYS A 329 11.27 -7.88 -24.92
C LYS A 329 11.41 -8.13 -23.42
N LYS A 330 10.96 -7.20 -22.58
CA LYS A 330 10.95 -7.36 -21.12
C LYS A 330 10.09 -8.54 -20.67
N LEU A 331 8.97 -8.80 -21.35
CA LEU A 331 8.16 -10.00 -21.07
C LEU A 331 8.91 -11.29 -21.36
N LYS A 332 9.61 -11.34 -22.50
CA LYS A 332 10.40 -12.51 -22.89
C LYS A 332 11.57 -12.73 -21.93
N GLU A 333 12.22 -11.66 -21.47
CA GLU A 333 13.28 -11.70 -20.47
C GLU A 333 12.78 -12.11 -19.08
N ALA A 334 11.56 -11.73 -18.70
CA ALA A 334 10.96 -12.12 -17.42
C ALA A 334 10.59 -13.61 -17.34
N LEU A 335 10.33 -14.23 -18.50
CA LEU A 335 9.98 -15.65 -18.65
C LEU A 335 11.22 -16.56 -18.81
N GLY A 336 12.40 -15.98 -19.04
CA GLY A 336 13.71 -16.65 -19.10
C GLY A 336 14.63 -16.29 -17.94
#